data_AF-A0A5C7A7T7-F1
#
_entry.id   AF-A0A5C7A7T7-F1
#
_cell.length_a   1.000
_cell.length_b   1.000
_cell.length_c   1.000
_cell.angle_alpha   90.00
_cell.angle_beta   90.00
_cell.angle_gamma   90.00
#
_symmetry.space_group_name_H-M   'P 1'
#
loop_
_entity.id
_entity.type
_entity.pdbx_description
1 polymer ?
#
loop_
_entity_poly.entity_id
_entity_poly.type
_entity_poly.pdbx_seq_one_letter_code
_entity_poly.pdbx_strand_id
1 'polypeptide(L)'
;MAVFFHILLAMLFFIIINFFGKQSLKSGYYSLSFDTQDTSPFFNILYKSFSPIFLTFILSYLFYISDLKSLNNNIYMVVPYYFILRTLFNIFSGRGKLINWSREIVVVLISLFIMYVVYIKLILEGVYLLPDKQEVATAMWLGIIAFIYKAINDADLLKEDNSLRKDRYIETRYSQFELKYGYIIDSETVDTTERLLVYAVLIYESFNRSKLHRLFERTFFFTGKIKTTGIMQVQSDTYLSDFESVKKGTDKLIAKYREETVSNFISNGCNDIDSALRNTILNYNHDSNYYDEIVGIIEYVRYIE
;
A
#
# COMPACT_ATOMS: atom_id res chain seq x y z
N MET A 1 14.08 29.91 2.60
CA MET A 1 12.99 29.75 3.59
C MET A 1 11.71 29.21 2.96
N ALA A 2 11.19 29.83 1.88
CA ALA A 2 9.96 29.38 1.19
C ALA A 2 10.00 27.92 0.68
N VAL A 3 11.11 27.49 0.07
CA VAL A 3 11.27 26.10 -0.42
C VAL A 3 11.15 25.08 0.71
N PHE A 4 11.85 25.30 1.82
CA PHE A 4 11.80 24.40 2.98
C PHE A 4 10.39 24.32 3.57
N PHE A 5 9.71 25.46 3.66
CA PHE A 5 8.32 25.53 4.10
C PHE A 5 7.38 24.72 3.19
N HIS A 6 7.51 24.86 1.86
CA HIS A 6 6.69 24.09 0.91
C HIS A 6 6.95 22.58 0.99
N ILE A 7 8.21 22.17 1.19
CA ILE A 7 8.56 20.76 1.39
C ILE A 7 7.93 20.24 2.68
N LEU A 8 7.97 21.02 3.78
CA LEU A 8 7.36 20.62 5.06
C LEU A 8 5.84 20.47 4.93
N LEU A 9 5.17 21.39 4.22
CA LEU A 9 3.75 21.26 3.89
C LEU A 9 3.45 20.02 3.03
N ALA A 10 4.29 19.74 2.03
CA ALA A 10 4.14 18.55 1.20
C ALA A 10 4.27 17.25 2.02
N MET A 11 5.18 17.21 3.00
CA MET A 11 5.28 16.10 3.95
C MET A 11 4.02 15.97 4.82
N LEU A 12 3.51 17.09 5.34
CA LEU A 12 2.27 17.11 6.12
C LEU A 12 1.09 16.58 5.30
N PHE A 13 0.93 17.05 4.06
CA PHE A 13 -0.13 16.59 3.16
C PHE A 13 0.03 15.11 2.81
N PHE A 14 1.27 14.64 2.59
CA PHE A 14 1.53 13.22 2.39
C PHE A 14 1.06 12.37 3.57
N ILE A 15 1.29 12.81 4.81
CA ILE A 15 0.82 12.11 6.00
C ILE A 15 -0.71 12.13 6.09
N ILE A 16 -1.33 13.31 5.94
CA ILE A 16 -2.78 13.49 6.01
C ILE A 16 -3.50 12.64 4.97
N ILE A 17 -3.08 12.75 3.70
CA ILE A 17 -3.73 12.04 2.58
C ILE A 17 -3.61 10.53 2.76
N ASN A 18 -2.45 10.02 3.20
CA ASN A 18 -2.28 8.59 3.47
C ASN A 18 -3.06 8.12 4.70
N PHE A 19 -3.19 8.94 5.73
CA PHE A 19 -3.97 8.61 6.92
C PHE A 19 -5.45 8.45 6.58
N PHE A 20 -6.04 9.44 5.91
CA PHE A 20 -7.44 9.36 5.47
C PHE A 20 -7.65 8.28 4.40
N GLY A 21 -6.67 8.07 3.51
CA GLY A 21 -6.72 6.99 2.52
C GLY A 21 -6.72 5.58 3.16
N LYS A 22 -6.04 5.41 4.31
CA LYS A 22 -6.07 4.16 5.10
C LYS A 22 -7.37 3.94 5.87
N GLN A 23 -8.14 5.00 6.15
CA GLN A 23 -9.44 4.90 6.83
C GLN A 23 -10.61 4.77 5.84
N SER A 24 -10.48 5.33 4.64
CA SER A 24 -11.49 5.24 3.58
C SER A 24 -11.52 3.87 2.90
N LEU A 25 -10.41 3.14 2.94
CA LEU A 25 -10.30 1.73 2.55
C LEU A 25 -10.37 0.93 3.85
N LYS A 26 -11.27 -0.05 3.97
CA LYS A 26 -11.50 -0.84 5.19
C LYS A 26 -10.18 -1.15 5.89
N SER A 27 -10.08 -0.78 7.17
CA SER A 27 -8.96 -1.08 8.06
C SER A 27 -8.72 -2.60 8.12
N GLY A 28 -7.82 -3.09 7.28
CA GLY A 28 -7.39 -4.49 7.15
C GLY A 28 -6.10 -4.57 6.32
N TYR A 29 -5.44 -5.73 6.34
CA TYR A 29 -4.24 -5.98 5.54
C TYR A 29 -4.51 -5.72 4.05
N TYR A 30 -3.52 -5.20 3.31
CA TYR A 30 -3.70 -5.02 1.86
C TYR A 30 -3.70 -6.40 1.21
N SER A 31 -4.78 -6.70 0.49
CA SER A 31 -4.85 -7.80 -0.46
C SER A 31 -3.80 -7.57 -1.56
N LEU A 32 -2.97 -8.58 -1.85
CA LEU A 32 -2.08 -8.55 -3.01
C LEU A 32 -2.90 -8.75 -4.30
N SER A 33 -4.12 -9.29 -4.20
CA SER A 33 -5.17 -9.18 -5.19
C SER A 33 -5.61 -7.72 -5.31
N PHE A 34 -5.15 -7.09 -6.38
CA PHE A 34 -5.60 -5.78 -6.82
C PHE A 34 -6.96 -5.86 -7.52
N ASP A 35 -7.90 -6.65 -6.99
CA ASP A 35 -9.18 -6.83 -7.68
C ASP A 35 -10.41 -6.81 -6.77
N THR A 36 -11.35 -5.97 -7.23
CA THR A 36 -12.80 -5.93 -6.95
C THR A 36 -13.38 -5.23 -5.72
N GLN A 37 -12.62 -4.86 -4.69
CA GLN A 37 -13.19 -4.08 -3.56
C GLN A 37 -12.76 -2.60 -3.50
N ASP A 38 -11.96 -2.11 -4.45
CA ASP A 38 -11.75 -0.67 -4.60
C ASP A 38 -13.04 -0.10 -5.20
N THR A 39 -13.95 0.35 -4.33
CA THR A 39 -15.31 0.82 -4.65
C THR A 39 -15.37 1.97 -5.67
N SER A 40 -14.23 2.46 -6.15
CA SER A 40 -14.10 3.11 -7.46
C SER A 40 -12.61 3.38 -7.75
N PRO A 41 -11.96 2.67 -8.72
CA PRO A 41 -10.58 2.98 -9.13
C PRO A 41 -10.41 4.45 -9.55
N PHE A 42 -11.45 5.04 -10.13
CA PHE A 42 -11.54 6.45 -10.49
C PHE A 42 -11.54 7.37 -9.26
N PHE A 43 -12.30 7.04 -8.20
CA PHE A 43 -12.30 7.81 -6.96
C PHE A 43 -10.92 7.77 -6.29
N ASN A 44 -10.26 6.61 -6.30
CA ASN A 44 -8.91 6.48 -5.75
C ASN A 44 -7.90 7.35 -6.53
N ILE A 45 -7.97 7.39 -7.87
CA ILE A 45 -7.18 8.36 -8.66
C ILE A 45 -7.53 9.79 -8.25
N LEU A 46 -8.82 10.15 -8.28
CA LEU A 46 -9.26 11.52 -8.06
C LEU A 46 -8.82 12.02 -6.69
N TYR A 47 -9.11 11.26 -5.64
CA TYR A 47 -8.65 11.55 -4.29
C TYR A 47 -7.13 11.78 -4.27
N LYS A 48 -6.36 10.83 -4.79
CA LYS A 48 -4.90 10.90 -4.82
C LYS A 48 -4.31 12.08 -5.60
N SER A 49 -5.04 12.59 -6.60
CA SER A 49 -4.59 13.59 -7.56
C SER A 49 -5.08 15.01 -7.20
N PHE A 50 -6.29 15.11 -6.68
CA PHE A 50 -6.95 16.38 -6.32
C PHE A 50 -6.73 16.76 -4.87
N SER A 51 -6.58 15.81 -3.93
CA SER A 51 -6.34 16.14 -2.52
C SER A 51 -5.18 17.10 -2.28
N PRO A 52 -3.97 16.95 -2.87
CA PRO A 52 -2.89 17.92 -2.64
C PRO A 52 -3.23 19.32 -3.18
N ILE A 53 -3.98 19.41 -4.28
CA ILE A 53 -4.43 20.69 -4.87
C ILE A 53 -5.44 21.35 -3.92
N PHE A 54 -6.45 20.59 -3.49
CA PHE A 54 -7.50 21.06 -2.61
C PHE A 54 -6.97 21.51 -1.25
N LEU A 55 -6.08 20.73 -0.64
CA LEU A 55 -5.43 21.10 0.63
C LEU A 55 -4.56 22.35 0.46
N THR A 56 -3.83 22.49 -0.66
CA THR A 56 -3.06 23.70 -0.95
C THR A 56 -3.98 24.92 -1.07
N PHE A 57 -5.11 24.78 -1.76
CA PHE A 57 -6.09 25.86 -1.92
C PHE A 57 -6.73 26.28 -0.59
N ILE A 58 -7.18 25.32 0.24
CA ILE A 58 -7.70 25.61 1.58
C ILE A 58 -6.65 26.33 2.43
N LEU A 59 -5.42 25.83 2.44
CA LEU A 59 -4.35 26.43 3.23
C LEU A 59 -4.05 27.85 2.76
N SER A 60 -4.06 28.07 1.45
CA SER A 60 -3.91 29.39 0.85
C SER A 60 -5.00 30.36 1.28
N TYR A 61 -6.25 29.88 1.36
CA TYR A 61 -7.37 30.66 1.89
C TYR A 61 -7.18 31.00 3.36
N LEU A 62 -6.73 30.05 4.18
CA LEU A 62 -6.42 30.28 5.59
C LEU A 62 -5.32 31.35 5.77
N PHE A 63 -4.27 31.32 4.94
CA PHE A 63 -3.24 32.35 4.94
C PHE A 63 -3.77 33.72 4.51
N TYR A 64 -4.71 33.74 3.55
CA TYR A 64 -5.35 34.97 3.12
C TYR A 64 -6.18 35.63 4.23
N ILE A 65 -7.06 34.86 4.91
CA ILE A 65 -7.91 35.41 5.99
C ILE A 65 -7.11 35.77 7.26
N SER A 66 -5.95 35.14 7.46
CA SER A 66 -5.05 35.41 8.60
C SER A 66 -4.03 36.52 8.33
N ASP A 67 -4.15 37.22 7.20
CA ASP A 67 -3.23 38.26 6.71
C ASP A 67 -1.76 37.81 6.54
N LEU A 68 -1.54 36.50 6.34
CA LEU A 68 -0.24 35.88 6.08
C LEU A 68 0.02 35.70 4.58
N LYS A 69 -0.36 36.70 3.77
CA LYS A 69 -0.37 36.60 2.29
C LYS A 69 1.00 36.28 1.68
N SER A 70 2.10 36.63 2.35
CA SER A 70 3.46 36.30 1.90
C SER A 70 3.70 34.79 1.79
N LEU A 71 3.00 33.97 2.57
CA LEU A 71 3.09 32.50 2.53
C LEU A 71 2.41 31.89 1.30
N ASN A 72 1.55 32.64 0.60
CA ASN A 72 0.95 32.20 -0.66
C ASN A 72 1.90 32.32 -1.85
N ASN A 73 3.05 33.00 -1.70
CA ASN A 73 3.99 33.16 -2.78
C ASN A 73 4.59 31.80 -3.19
N ASN A 74 4.41 31.43 -4.46
CA ASN A 74 4.82 30.13 -5.02
C ASN A 74 4.28 28.90 -4.28
N ILE A 75 3.15 29.01 -3.56
CA ILE A 75 2.58 27.91 -2.77
C ILE A 75 2.19 26.70 -3.65
N TYR A 76 1.98 26.91 -4.96
CA TYR A 76 1.75 25.84 -5.94
C TYR A 76 2.88 24.80 -5.96
N MET A 77 4.10 25.16 -5.54
CA MET A 77 5.25 24.24 -5.47
C MET A 77 5.06 23.10 -4.43
N VAL A 78 4.12 23.24 -3.49
CA VAL A 78 3.76 22.15 -2.56
C VAL A 78 3.31 20.90 -3.32
N VAL A 79 2.57 21.04 -4.42
CA VAL A 79 2.04 19.91 -5.20
C VAL A 79 3.15 19.11 -5.92
N PRO A 80 4.10 19.72 -6.67
CA PRO A 80 5.29 19.02 -7.15
C PRO A 80 6.05 18.28 -6.06
N TYR A 81 6.33 18.92 -4.92
CA TYR A 81 7.06 18.28 -3.83
C TYR A 81 6.30 17.09 -3.25
N TYR A 82 4.97 17.18 -3.14
CA TYR A 82 4.14 16.06 -2.70
C TYR A 82 4.26 14.84 -3.64
N PHE A 83 4.21 15.04 -4.96
CA PHE A 83 4.33 13.94 -5.91
C PHE A 83 5.74 13.33 -5.95
N ILE A 84 6.78 14.15 -5.77
CA ILE A 84 8.15 13.65 -5.62
C ILE A 84 8.25 12.76 -4.38
N LEU A 85 7.77 13.24 -3.22
CA LEU A 85 7.78 12.49 -1.97
C LEU A 85 7.03 11.15 -2.10
N ARG A 86 5.85 11.17 -2.72
CA ARG A 86 5.06 9.95 -2.98
C ARG A 86 5.77 8.97 -3.89
N THR A 87 6.37 9.45 -4.97
CA THR A 87 7.09 8.60 -5.93
C THR A 87 8.28 7.94 -5.25
N LEU A 88 9.07 8.72 -4.51
CA LEU A 88 10.19 8.21 -3.72
C LEU A 88 9.72 7.18 -2.68
N PHE A 89 8.65 7.47 -1.95
CA PHE A 89 8.09 6.54 -0.97
C PHE A 89 7.70 5.20 -1.60
N ASN A 90 7.08 5.21 -2.78
CA ASN A 90 6.69 4.00 -3.49
C ASN A 90 7.90 3.19 -3.99
N ILE A 91 8.92 3.86 -4.53
CA ILE A 91 10.16 3.22 -4.97
C ILE A 91 10.90 2.60 -3.78
N PHE A 92 11.13 3.36 -2.70
CA PHE A 92 11.84 2.89 -1.51
C PHE A 92 11.06 1.82 -0.73
N SER A 93 9.73 1.86 -0.78
CA SER A 93 8.90 0.78 -0.25
C SER A 93 8.92 -0.48 -1.12
N GLY A 94 9.57 -0.42 -2.29
CA GLY A 94 9.69 -1.56 -3.20
C GLY A 94 8.39 -1.88 -3.94
N ARG A 95 7.47 -0.91 -4.03
CA ARG A 95 6.16 -1.00 -4.70
C ARG A 95 6.20 -0.42 -6.12
N GLY A 96 7.34 0.08 -6.58
CA GLY A 96 7.47 0.71 -7.89
C GLY A 96 7.03 -0.17 -9.08
N LYS A 97 7.20 -1.49 -9.01
CA LYS A 97 6.76 -2.42 -10.08
C LYS A 97 5.24 -2.62 -10.15
N LEU A 98 4.53 -2.27 -9.08
CA LEU A 98 3.07 -2.37 -9.00
C LEU A 98 2.38 -1.12 -9.56
N ILE A 99 3.13 -0.07 -9.85
CA ILE A 99 2.59 1.19 -10.33
C ILE A 99 2.50 1.15 -11.85
N ASN A 100 1.32 1.53 -12.37
CA ASN A 100 1.19 1.91 -13.77
C ASN A 100 1.83 3.29 -13.95
N TRP A 101 3.11 3.33 -14.32
CA TRP A 101 3.89 4.56 -14.47
C TRP A 101 3.32 5.50 -15.53
N SER A 102 2.80 4.97 -16.64
CA SER A 102 2.18 5.79 -17.68
C SER A 102 0.98 6.56 -17.12
N ARG A 103 0.11 5.87 -16.38
CA ARG A 103 -1.04 6.50 -15.70
C ARG A 103 -0.60 7.50 -14.64
N GLU A 104 0.38 7.15 -13.80
CA GLU A 104 0.87 8.04 -12.75
C GLU A 104 1.48 9.32 -13.34
N ILE A 105 2.26 9.22 -14.42
CA ILE A 105 2.84 10.39 -15.10
C ILE A 105 1.75 11.31 -15.65
N VAL A 106 0.75 10.76 -16.34
CA VAL A 106 -0.37 11.55 -16.88
C VAL A 106 -1.12 12.27 -15.76
N VAL A 107 -1.41 11.55 -14.67
CA VAL A 107 -2.05 12.11 -13.47
C VAL A 107 -1.24 13.26 -12.87
N VAL A 108 0.07 13.06 -12.68
CA VAL A 108 0.96 14.09 -12.12
C VAL A 108 0.93 15.33 -13.01
N LEU A 109 1.09 15.18 -14.33
CA LEU A 109 1.10 16.30 -15.27
C LEU A 109 -0.21 17.09 -15.23
N ILE A 110 -1.36 16.41 -15.21
CA ILE A 110 -2.68 17.04 -15.09
C ILE A 110 -2.79 17.79 -13.76
N SER A 111 -2.40 17.17 -12.64
CA SER A 111 -2.46 17.81 -11.32
C SER A 111 -1.56 19.04 -11.22
N LEU A 112 -0.37 19.00 -11.81
CA LEU A 112 0.55 20.14 -11.86
C LEU A 112 -0.03 21.29 -12.68
N PHE A 113 -0.62 20.98 -13.84
CA PHE A 113 -1.29 21.96 -14.68
C PHE A 113 -2.47 22.62 -13.94
N ILE A 114 -3.37 21.83 -13.36
CA ILE A 114 -4.51 22.33 -12.60
C ILE A 114 -4.05 23.20 -11.42
N MET A 115 -3.07 22.76 -10.65
CA MET A 115 -2.56 23.54 -9.52
C MET A 115 -1.97 24.87 -9.98
N TYR A 116 -1.25 24.88 -11.10
CA TYR A 116 -0.69 26.12 -11.64
C TYR A 116 -1.79 27.09 -12.08
N VAL A 117 -2.86 26.59 -12.74
CA VAL A 117 -4.04 27.40 -13.09
C VAL A 117 -4.72 27.95 -11.85
N VAL A 118 -4.99 27.12 -10.84
CA VAL A 118 -5.56 27.53 -9.54
C VAL A 118 -4.69 28.61 -8.89
N TYR A 119 -3.38 28.47 -8.96
CA TYR A 119 -2.45 29.41 -8.38
C TYR A 119 -2.53 30.80 -9.05
N ILE A 120 -2.44 30.85 -10.38
CA ILE A 120 -2.47 32.11 -11.11
C ILE A 120 -3.85 32.77 -11.04
N LYS A 121 -4.93 32.00 -11.24
CA LYS A 121 -6.29 32.55 -11.39
C LYS A 121 -7.05 32.77 -10.10
N LEU A 122 -6.73 32.03 -9.03
CA LEU A 122 -7.47 32.11 -7.78
C LEU A 122 -6.60 32.63 -6.65
N ILE A 123 -5.48 31.96 -6.38
CA ILE A 123 -4.64 32.26 -5.20
C ILE A 123 -3.97 33.62 -5.30
N LEU A 124 -3.32 33.93 -6.43
CA LEU A 124 -2.63 35.22 -6.64
C LEU A 124 -3.60 36.40 -6.72
N GLU A 125 -4.74 36.20 -7.37
CA GLU A 125 -5.79 37.22 -7.49
C GLU A 125 -6.57 37.41 -6.16
N GLY A 126 -6.35 36.55 -5.16
CA GLY A 126 -7.08 36.57 -3.89
C GLY A 126 -8.56 36.18 -4.04
N VAL A 127 -8.89 35.50 -5.14
CA VAL A 127 -10.24 35.09 -5.52
C VAL A 127 -10.50 33.71 -4.94
N TYR A 128 -11.07 33.69 -3.74
CA TYR A 128 -11.52 32.47 -3.07
C TYR A 128 -13.03 32.34 -3.23
N LEU A 129 -13.45 31.96 -4.44
CA LEU A 129 -14.85 31.69 -4.74
C LEU A 129 -15.23 30.37 -4.05
N LEU A 130 -15.99 30.48 -2.97
CA LEU A 130 -16.80 29.34 -2.54
C LEU A 130 -17.93 29.18 -3.55
N PRO A 131 -18.21 27.95 -4.00
CA PRO A 131 -19.20 27.76 -5.04
C PRO A 131 -20.57 28.22 -4.58
N ASP A 132 -21.30 28.91 -5.47
CA ASP A 132 -22.68 29.29 -5.19
C ASP A 132 -23.61 28.05 -5.20
N LYS A 133 -24.87 28.22 -4.80
CA LYS A 133 -25.83 27.11 -4.74
C LYS A 133 -26.02 26.42 -6.09
N GLN A 134 -25.93 27.16 -7.20
CA GLN A 134 -26.13 26.68 -8.54
C GLN A 134 -24.89 25.94 -9.07
N GLU A 135 -23.69 26.41 -8.72
CA GLU A 135 -22.42 25.74 -9.00
C GLU A 135 -22.31 24.41 -8.24
N VAL A 136 -22.72 24.36 -6.97
CA VAL A 136 -22.80 23.11 -6.19
C VAL A 136 -23.77 22.12 -6.83
N ALA A 137 -24.97 22.59 -7.22
CA ALA A 137 -25.95 21.74 -7.88
C ALA A 137 -25.44 21.20 -9.23
N THR A 138 -24.76 22.04 -10.01
CA THR A 138 -24.13 21.64 -11.29
C THR A 138 -23.04 20.58 -11.06
N ALA A 139 -22.17 20.79 -10.07
CA ALA A 139 -21.12 19.83 -9.71
C ALA A 139 -21.71 18.49 -9.24
N MET A 140 -22.81 18.51 -8.48
CA MET A 140 -23.52 17.29 -8.10
C MET A 140 -24.08 16.54 -9.32
N TRP A 141 -24.71 17.23 -10.27
CA TRP A 141 -25.22 16.61 -11.50
C TRP A 141 -24.11 16.02 -12.36
N LEU A 142 -22.98 16.72 -12.50
CA LEU A 142 -21.79 16.17 -13.18
C LEU A 142 -21.24 14.95 -12.44
N GLY A 143 -21.23 14.96 -11.11
CA GLY A 143 -20.87 13.82 -10.28
C GLY A 143 -21.80 12.61 -10.50
N ILE A 144 -23.10 12.83 -10.59
CA ILE A 144 -24.10 11.79 -10.88
C ILE A 144 -23.90 11.21 -12.28
N ILE A 145 -23.71 12.06 -13.30
CA ILE A 145 -23.45 11.62 -14.68
C ILE A 145 -22.15 10.82 -14.76
N ALA A 146 -21.08 11.30 -14.13
CA ALA A 146 -19.80 10.58 -14.08
C ALA A 146 -19.93 9.24 -13.34
N PHE A 147 -20.73 9.19 -12.27
CA PHE A 147 -21.02 7.95 -11.55
C PHE A 147 -21.79 6.96 -12.42
N ILE A 148 -22.83 7.41 -13.14
CA ILE A 148 -23.60 6.56 -14.07
C ILE A 148 -22.70 6.06 -15.20
N TYR A 149 -21.92 6.95 -15.82
CA TYR A 149 -20.96 6.58 -16.87
C TYR A 149 -20.01 5.50 -16.37
N LYS A 150 -19.43 5.70 -15.18
CA LYS A 150 -18.54 4.74 -14.54
C LYS A 150 -19.25 3.42 -14.19
N ALA A 151 -20.47 3.46 -13.65
CA ALA A 151 -21.23 2.27 -13.32
C ALA A 151 -21.55 1.41 -14.57
N ILE A 152 -21.74 2.07 -15.73
CA ILE A 152 -21.91 1.40 -17.03
C ILE A 152 -20.58 0.87 -17.56
N ASN A 153 -19.48 1.61 -17.39
CA ASN A 153 -18.17 1.26 -17.97
C ASN A 153 -17.40 0.21 -17.14
N ASP A 154 -17.61 0.18 -15.83
CA ASP A 154 -17.10 -0.86 -14.92
C ASP A 154 -17.84 -2.20 -15.13
N ALA A 155 -18.91 -2.24 -15.94
CA ALA A 155 -19.75 -3.41 -16.12
C ALA A 155 -19.12 -4.54 -16.95
N ASP A 156 -18.02 -4.35 -17.71
CA ASP A 156 -17.28 -5.51 -18.27
C ASP A 156 -15.93 -5.30 -18.99
N LEU A 157 -15.36 -4.10 -19.20
CA LEU A 157 -14.42 -3.93 -20.33
C LEU A 157 -12.99 -3.40 -20.09
N LEU A 158 -12.48 -3.30 -18.85
CA LEU A 158 -11.09 -2.82 -18.60
C LEU A 158 -10.32 -3.61 -17.54
N LYS A 159 -10.44 -4.94 -17.53
CA LYS A 159 -9.70 -5.84 -16.63
C LYS A 159 -8.27 -6.19 -17.09
N GLU A 160 -7.60 -5.36 -17.89
CA GLU A 160 -6.27 -5.69 -18.40
C GLU A 160 -5.11 -5.07 -17.57
N ASP A 161 -4.08 -5.90 -17.34
CA ASP A 161 -2.72 -5.60 -16.87
C ASP A 161 -2.47 -5.35 -15.35
N ASN A 162 -3.38 -5.72 -14.45
CA ASN A 162 -3.09 -5.75 -13.01
C ASN A 162 -2.51 -7.11 -12.54
N SER A 163 -2.99 -8.22 -13.08
CA SER A 163 -2.49 -9.57 -12.78
C SER A 163 -1.03 -9.73 -13.17
N LEU A 164 -0.66 -9.37 -14.40
CA LEU A 164 0.72 -9.44 -14.90
C LEU A 164 1.73 -8.65 -14.05
N ARG A 165 1.31 -7.53 -13.45
CA ARG A 165 2.16 -6.73 -12.55
C ARG A 165 2.32 -7.38 -11.18
N LYS A 166 1.25 -7.99 -10.67
CA LYS A 166 1.29 -8.80 -9.43
C LYS A 166 2.25 -9.96 -9.61
N ASP A 167 2.08 -10.70 -10.68
CA ASP A 167 2.89 -11.87 -11.05
C ASP A 167 4.38 -11.50 -11.13
N ARG A 168 4.72 -10.46 -11.89
CA ARG A 168 6.10 -9.96 -11.99
C ARG A 168 6.67 -9.48 -10.64
N TYR A 169 5.82 -8.92 -9.78
CA TYR A 169 6.24 -8.53 -8.43
C TYR A 169 6.57 -9.77 -7.59
N ILE A 170 5.70 -10.78 -7.59
CA ILE A 170 5.90 -12.03 -6.85
C ILE A 170 7.17 -12.73 -7.34
N GLU A 171 7.33 -12.92 -8.65
CA GLU A 171 8.50 -13.54 -9.27
C GLU A 171 9.81 -12.83 -8.87
N THR A 172 9.83 -11.50 -8.97
CA THR A 172 10.99 -10.70 -8.57
C THR A 172 11.30 -10.86 -7.08
N ARG A 173 10.27 -10.90 -6.23
CA ARG A 173 10.43 -10.99 -4.78
C ARG A 173 10.89 -12.37 -4.36
N TYR A 174 10.31 -13.40 -4.96
CA TYR A 174 10.73 -14.79 -4.79
C TYR A 174 12.22 -14.93 -5.10
N SER A 175 12.64 -14.56 -6.31
CA SER A 175 14.05 -14.61 -6.74
C SER A 175 14.99 -13.86 -5.76
N GLN A 176 14.57 -12.68 -5.29
CA GLN A 176 15.35 -11.88 -4.33
C GLN A 176 15.47 -12.54 -2.96
N PHE A 177 14.40 -13.18 -2.48
CA PHE A 177 14.38 -13.82 -1.18
C PHE A 177 15.04 -15.19 -1.20
N GLU A 178 14.91 -15.93 -2.29
CA GLU A 178 15.64 -17.18 -2.51
C GLU A 178 17.15 -16.93 -2.47
N LEU A 179 17.64 -15.96 -3.25
CA LEU A 179 19.07 -15.59 -3.23
C LEU A 179 19.56 -15.12 -1.86
N LYS A 180 18.70 -14.48 -1.06
CA LYS A 180 19.10 -13.86 0.21
C LYS A 180 18.93 -14.78 1.42
N TYR A 181 17.88 -15.58 1.45
CA TYR A 181 17.44 -16.35 2.61
C TYR A 181 17.28 -17.84 2.33
N GLY A 182 17.44 -18.29 1.07
CA GLY A 182 17.26 -19.68 0.66
C GLY A 182 18.03 -20.65 1.54
N TYR A 183 19.30 -20.36 1.83
CA TYR A 183 20.11 -21.23 2.69
C TYR A 183 19.53 -21.47 4.10
N ILE A 184 18.75 -20.53 4.66
CA ILE A 184 18.08 -20.72 5.97
C ILE A 184 16.78 -21.47 5.79
N ILE A 185 16.00 -21.07 4.79
CA ILE A 185 14.69 -21.66 4.53
C ILE A 185 14.88 -23.14 4.17
N ASP A 186 15.76 -23.42 3.20
CA ASP A 186 16.08 -24.77 2.73
C ASP A 186 16.68 -25.66 3.83
N SER A 187 17.34 -25.08 4.84
CA SER A 187 17.89 -25.86 5.96
C SER A 187 16.84 -26.35 6.96
N GLU A 188 15.68 -25.69 7.02
CA GLU A 188 14.61 -25.99 7.98
C GLU A 188 13.39 -26.67 7.31
N THR A 189 13.21 -26.47 6.00
CA THR A 189 12.14 -27.09 5.20
C THR A 189 12.56 -28.45 4.66
N VAL A 190 11.68 -29.44 4.74
CA VAL A 190 11.92 -30.78 4.22
C VAL A 190 11.28 -30.98 2.84
N ASP A 191 10.09 -30.42 2.65
CA ASP A 191 9.32 -30.57 1.41
C ASP A 191 9.11 -29.22 0.69
N THR A 192 8.72 -29.32 -0.58
CA THR A 192 8.43 -28.15 -1.42
C THR A 192 7.26 -27.32 -0.86
N THR A 193 6.29 -27.93 -0.19
CA THR A 193 5.11 -27.24 0.34
C THR A 193 5.50 -26.31 1.50
N GLU A 194 6.30 -26.77 2.44
CA GLU A 194 6.87 -26.00 3.54
C GLU A 194 7.67 -24.82 3.00
N ARG A 195 8.50 -25.06 1.98
CA ARG A 195 9.30 -24.00 1.34
C ARG A 195 8.43 -22.94 0.68
N LEU A 196 7.45 -23.36 -0.13
CA LEU A 196 6.52 -22.44 -0.80
C LEU A 196 5.70 -21.63 0.21
N LEU A 197 5.25 -22.27 1.31
CA LEU A 197 4.52 -21.61 2.39
C LEU A 197 5.35 -20.50 3.04
N VAL A 198 6.61 -20.77 3.37
CA VAL A 198 7.52 -19.79 3.97
C VAL A 198 7.76 -18.61 3.03
N TYR A 199 8.04 -18.87 1.74
CA TYR A 199 8.22 -17.80 0.77
C TYR A 199 6.95 -16.97 0.56
N ALA A 200 5.78 -17.60 0.49
CA ALA A 200 4.52 -16.89 0.33
C ALA A 200 4.24 -15.94 1.49
N VAL A 201 4.41 -16.41 2.74
CA VAL A 201 4.30 -15.57 3.95
C VAL A 201 5.32 -14.45 3.93
N LEU A 202 6.58 -14.74 3.59
CA LEU A 202 7.65 -13.74 3.51
C LEU A 202 7.36 -12.65 2.48
N ILE A 203 6.89 -13.03 1.28
CA ILE A 203 6.52 -12.09 0.21
C ILE A 203 5.39 -11.19 0.69
N TYR A 204 4.33 -11.78 1.25
CA TYR A 204 3.16 -11.04 1.72
C TYR A 204 3.48 -10.08 2.88
N GLU A 205 4.21 -10.54 3.89
CA GLU A 205 4.63 -9.70 5.02
C GLU A 205 5.55 -8.56 4.56
N SER A 206 6.47 -8.85 3.64
CA SER A 206 7.36 -7.83 3.09
C SER A 206 6.62 -6.75 2.27
N PHE A 207 5.51 -7.12 1.63
CA PHE A 207 4.65 -6.22 0.87
C PHE A 207 3.88 -5.27 1.81
N ASN A 208 3.30 -5.84 2.87
CA ASN A 208 2.50 -5.10 3.83
C ASN A 208 3.33 -4.23 4.77
N ARG A 209 4.51 -4.70 5.21
CA ARG A 209 5.44 -3.92 6.04
C ARG A 209 6.74 -3.62 5.30
N SER A 210 6.71 -2.51 4.56
CA SER A 210 7.86 -2.03 3.77
C SER A 210 9.09 -1.76 4.65
N LYS A 211 10.27 -1.70 4.02
CA LYS A 211 11.54 -1.40 4.71
C LYS A 211 11.48 -0.13 5.55
N LEU A 212 10.73 0.89 5.10
CA LEU A 212 10.55 2.15 5.81
C LEU A 212 9.75 1.95 7.10
N HIS A 213 8.63 1.20 7.03
CA HIS A 213 7.86 0.83 8.23
C HIS A 213 8.74 0.08 9.23
N ARG A 214 9.54 -0.89 8.78
CA ARG A 214 10.46 -1.62 9.65
C ARG A 214 11.55 -0.74 10.23
N LEU A 215 12.06 0.24 9.48
CA LEU A 215 13.04 1.20 10.00
C LEU A 215 12.44 2.06 11.13
N PHE A 216 11.20 2.53 10.97
CA PHE A 216 10.48 3.21 12.04
C PHE A 216 10.28 2.28 13.25
N GLU A 217 9.80 1.05 13.04
CA GLU A 217 9.62 0.07 14.11
C GLU A 217 10.91 -0.16 14.92
N ARG A 218 12.05 -0.30 14.22
CA ARG A 218 13.37 -0.46 14.84
C ARG A 218 13.80 0.76 15.63
N THR A 219 13.56 1.95 15.07
CA THR A 219 13.92 3.21 15.72
C THR A 219 13.12 3.41 17.01
N PHE A 220 11.86 2.96 17.05
CA PHE A 220 10.99 3.06 18.23
C PHE A 220 10.92 1.79 19.07
N PHE A 221 11.73 0.76 18.78
CA PHE A 221 11.73 -0.50 19.52
C PHE A 221 12.01 -0.31 21.02
N PHE A 222 12.87 0.65 21.36
CA PHE A 222 13.20 1.01 22.74
C PHE A 222 11.99 1.42 23.59
N THR A 223 10.86 1.79 22.96
CA THR A 223 9.63 2.18 23.67
C THR A 223 8.92 0.98 24.32
N GLY A 224 9.30 -0.27 24.01
CA GLY A 224 8.70 -1.49 24.54
C GLY A 224 7.29 -1.79 24.01
N LYS A 225 6.69 -0.86 23.23
CA LYS A 225 5.36 -1.03 22.63
C LYS A 225 5.39 -1.78 21.30
N ILE A 226 6.54 -1.81 20.62
CA ILE A 226 6.72 -2.47 19.34
C ILE A 226 7.47 -3.77 19.57
N LYS A 227 6.84 -4.89 19.25
CA LYS A 227 7.42 -6.24 19.42
C LYS A 227 7.81 -6.93 18.12
N THR A 228 7.69 -6.25 16.99
CA THR A 228 7.95 -6.81 15.65
C THR A 228 8.90 -5.88 14.89
N THR A 229 10.13 -6.33 14.63
CA THR A 229 11.18 -5.47 14.02
C THR A 229 11.75 -6.04 12.71
N GLY A 230 11.37 -7.26 12.35
CA GLY A 230 11.92 -8.00 11.23
C GLY A 230 10.90 -8.32 10.13
N ILE A 231 11.39 -8.78 8.99
CA ILE A 231 10.62 -8.90 7.75
C ILE A 231 9.42 -9.86 7.82
N MET A 232 9.48 -10.93 8.62
CA MET A 232 8.36 -11.85 8.82
C MET A 232 7.40 -11.41 9.94
N GLN A 233 7.67 -10.29 10.62
CA GLN A 233 6.77 -9.72 11.63
C GLN A 233 6.48 -10.64 12.84
N VAL A 234 7.41 -11.53 13.16
CA VAL A 234 7.34 -12.39 14.35
C VAL A 234 7.52 -11.54 15.61
N GLN A 235 6.62 -11.72 16.58
CA GLN A 235 6.71 -11.05 17.87
C GLN A 235 7.94 -11.54 18.67
N SER A 236 8.67 -10.61 19.26
CA SER A 236 9.85 -10.88 20.08
C SER A 236 10.03 -9.75 21.10
N ASP A 237 10.44 -10.11 22.32
CA ASP A 237 10.84 -9.14 23.34
C ASP A 237 12.27 -8.62 23.12
N THR A 238 13.01 -9.24 22.18
CA THR A 238 14.33 -8.81 21.73
C THR A 238 14.27 -8.27 20.31
N TYR A 239 15.19 -7.36 19.99
CA TYR A 239 15.37 -6.86 18.64
C TYR A 239 15.75 -8.01 17.70
N LEU A 240 14.99 -8.17 16.61
CA LEU A 240 15.31 -9.12 15.55
C LEU A 240 15.75 -8.38 14.29
N SER A 241 16.90 -8.78 13.75
CA SER A 241 17.30 -8.47 12.38
C SER A 241 16.35 -9.12 11.36
N ASP A 242 16.43 -8.69 10.09
CA ASP A 242 15.66 -9.35 9.02
C ASP A 242 16.02 -10.85 8.93
N PHE A 243 17.29 -11.21 9.15
CA PHE A 243 17.77 -12.59 9.13
C PHE A 243 17.23 -13.44 10.28
N GLU A 244 17.34 -12.94 11.51
CA GLU A 244 16.82 -13.65 12.70
C GLU A 244 15.29 -13.75 12.66
N SER A 245 14.62 -12.74 12.12
CA SER A 245 13.17 -12.78 11.92
C SER A 245 12.76 -13.80 10.86
N VAL A 246 13.55 -13.99 9.80
CA VAL A 246 13.28 -15.05 8.83
C VAL A 246 13.44 -16.40 9.50
N LYS A 247 14.59 -16.65 10.15
CA LYS A 247 14.81 -17.91 10.86
C LYS A 247 13.70 -18.24 11.85
N LYS A 248 13.43 -17.33 12.79
CA LYS A 248 12.38 -17.51 13.81
C LYS A 248 10.99 -17.67 13.19
N GLY A 249 10.71 -17.00 12.08
CA GLY A 249 9.44 -17.08 11.37
C GLY A 249 9.26 -18.42 10.67
N THR A 250 10.30 -18.87 9.96
CA THR A 250 10.38 -20.19 9.34
C THR A 250 10.18 -21.30 10.38
N ASP A 251 10.95 -21.30 11.47
CA ASP A 251 10.85 -22.30 12.52
C ASP A 251 9.43 -22.40 13.09
N LYS A 252 8.84 -21.24 13.41
CA LYS A 252 7.47 -21.16 13.96
C LYS A 252 6.43 -21.68 12.96
N LEU A 253 6.54 -21.28 11.70
CA LEU A 253 5.56 -21.61 10.65
C LEU A 253 5.60 -23.10 10.32
N ILE A 254 6.80 -23.66 10.16
CA ILE A 254 7.01 -25.07 9.85
C ILE A 254 6.61 -25.96 11.03
N ALA A 255 6.98 -25.59 12.26
CA ALA A 255 6.58 -26.34 13.45
C ALA A 255 5.05 -26.44 13.54
N LYS A 256 4.34 -25.34 13.26
CA LYS A 256 2.88 -25.33 13.25
C LYS A 256 2.29 -26.16 12.11
N TYR A 257 2.85 -26.05 10.90
CA TYR A 257 2.42 -26.85 9.76
C TYR A 257 2.55 -28.36 10.00
N ARG A 258 3.67 -28.79 10.58
CA ARG A 258 3.89 -30.20 10.91
C ARG A 258 2.95 -30.68 12.02
N GLU A 259 2.71 -29.85 13.04
CA GLU A 259 1.72 -30.14 14.10
C GLU A 259 0.32 -30.39 13.51
N GLU A 260 -0.15 -29.49 12.63
CA GLU A 260 -1.45 -29.62 11.99
C GLU A 260 -1.54 -30.85 11.07
N THR A 261 -0.45 -31.17 10.35
CA THR A 261 -0.39 -32.35 9.49
C THR A 261 -0.52 -33.64 10.30
N VAL A 262 0.19 -33.73 11.43
CA VAL A 262 0.11 -34.88 12.36
C VAL A 262 -1.28 -34.95 12.99
N SER A 263 -1.85 -33.83 13.41
CA SER A 263 -3.20 -33.76 13.98
C SER A 263 -4.26 -34.27 12.99
N ASN A 264 -4.20 -33.82 11.73
CA ASN A 264 -5.12 -34.25 10.68
C ASN A 264 -5.00 -35.75 10.39
N PHE A 265 -3.77 -36.27 10.38
CA PHE A 265 -3.54 -37.71 10.22
C PHE A 265 -4.20 -38.52 11.34
N ILE A 266 -4.03 -38.08 12.59
CA ILE A 266 -4.61 -38.75 13.76
C ILE A 266 -6.14 -38.68 13.75
N SER A 267 -6.73 -37.55 13.38
CA SER A 267 -8.19 -37.35 13.43
C SER A 267 -8.92 -37.99 12.26
N ASN A 268 -8.37 -37.89 11.04
CA ASN A 268 -9.07 -38.21 9.80
C ASN A 268 -8.51 -39.45 9.10
N GLY A 269 -7.38 -40.00 9.57
CA GLY A 269 -6.70 -41.13 8.95
C GLY A 269 -6.00 -40.80 7.62
N CYS A 270 -5.97 -39.54 7.22
CA CYS A 270 -5.27 -39.06 6.03
C CYS A 270 -4.61 -37.69 6.26
N ASN A 271 -3.54 -37.43 5.52
CA ASN A 271 -2.88 -36.13 5.50
C ASN A 271 -3.67 -35.17 4.60
N ASP A 272 -4.63 -34.46 5.18
CA ASP A 272 -5.28 -33.34 4.51
C ASP A 272 -4.35 -32.11 4.54
N ILE A 273 -3.61 -31.94 3.45
CA ILE A 273 -2.63 -30.87 3.24
C ILE A 273 -3.32 -29.49 3.22
N ASP A 274 -4.49 -29.38 2.59
CA ASP A 274 -5.19 -28.11 2.44
C ASP A 274 -5.70 -27.61 3.80
N SER A 275 -6.26 -28.51 4.60
CA SER A 275 -6.65 -28.18 5.98
C SER A 275 -5.46 -27.80 6.85
N ALA A 276 -4.32 -28.50 6.72
CA ALA A 276 -3.10 -28.18 7.47
C ALA A 276 -2.52 -26.82 7.09
N LEU A 277 -2.46 -26.50 5.79
CA LEU A 277 -2.07 -25.18 5.28
C LEU A 277 -2.99 -24.10 5.81
N ARG A 278 -4.31 -24.30 5.71
CA ARG A 278 -5.31 -23.33 6.16
C ARG A 278 -5.19 -23.02 7.65
N ASN A 279 -5.10 -24.04 8.50
CA ASN A 279 -4.98 -23.84 9.94
C ASN A 279 -3.66 -23.15 10.31
N THR A 280 -2.57 -23.51 9.63
CA THR A 280 -1.25 -22.88 9.85
C THR A 280 -1.28 -21.40 9.49
N ILE A 281 -1.81 -21.06 8.32
CA ILE A 281 -1.89 -19.68 7.82
C ILE A 281 -2.79 -18.84 8.73
N LEU A 282 -3.94 -19.35 9.13
CA LEU A 282 -4.87 -18.65 10.03
C LEU A 282 -4.32 -18.52 11.46
N ASN A 283 -3.51 -19.47 11.93
CA ASN A 283 -2.80 -19.34 13.20
C ASN A 283 -1.74 -18.24 13.15
N TYR A 284 -1.08 -18.08 12.01
CA TYR A 284 -0.11 -17.01 11.80
C TYR A 284 -0.78 -15.63 11.78
N ASN A 285 -1.89 -15.51 11.04
CA ASN A 285 -2.71 -14.31 10.98
C ASN A 285 -4.19 -14.68 10.75
N HIS A 286 -5.05 -14.25 11.66
CA HIS A 286 -6.45 -14.69 11.75
C HIS A 286 -7.38 -14.07 10.68
N ASP A 287 -6.88 -13.18 9.82
CA ASP A 287 -7.66 -12.53 8.76
C ASP A 287 -7.96 -13.54 7.63
N SER A 288 -9.23 -13.72 7.27
CA SER A 288 -9.61 -14.64 6.17
C SER A 288 -9.04 -14.20 4.82
N ASN A 289 -8.90 -12.89 4.59
CA ASN A 289 -8.29 -12.38 3.36
C ASN A 289 -6.79 -12.70 3.28
N TYR A 290 -6.14 -12.93 4.44
CA TYR A 290 -4.73 -13.33 4.48
C TYR A 290 -4.55 -14.72 3.87
N TYR A 291 -5.46 -15.66 4.17
CA TYR A 291 -5.39 -17.01 3.64
C TYR A 291 -5.41 -17.06 2.11
N ASP A 292 -6.42 -16.42 1.50
CA ASP A 292 -6.59 -16.43 0.04
C ASP A 292 -5.37 -15.84 -0.68
N GLU A 293 -4.74 -14.82 -0.10
CA GLU A 293 -3.54 -14.20 -0.67
C GLU A 293 -2.30 -15.10 -0.58
N ILE A 294 -2.10 -15.75 0.57
CA ILE A 294 -0.98 -16.68 0.74
C ILE A 294 -1.12 -17.85 -0.24
N VAL A 295 -2.32 -18.44 -0.35
CA VAL A 295 -2.58 -19.53 -1.30
C VAL A 295 -2.33 -19.09 -2.74
N GLY A 296 -2.83 -17.91 -3.14
CA GLY A 296 -2.58 -17.39 -4.49
C GLY A 296 -1.10 -17.14 -4.79
N ILE A 297 -0.29 -16.75 -3.80
CA ILE A 297 1.17 -16.65 -3.96
C ILE A 297 1.81 -18.04 -4.07
N ILE A 298 1.40 -19.01 -3.24
CA ILE A 298 1.91 -20.40 -3.30
C ILE A 298 1.68 -21.00 -4.68
N GLU A 299 0.47 -20.89 -5.21
CA GLU A 299 0.11 -21.42 -6.54
C GLU A 299 0.95 -20.79 -7.65
N TYR A 300 1.11 -19.46 -7.63
CA TYR A 300 1.91 -18.75 -8.62
C TYR A 300 3.40 -19.11 -8.54
N VAL A 301 3.98 -19.17 -7.33
CA VAL A 301 5.38 -19.54 -7.14
C VAL A 301 5.62 -20.98 -7.58
N ARG A 302 4.69 -21.90 -7.28
CA ARG A 302 4.77 -23.30 -7.73
C ARG A 302 4.74 -23.42 -9.26
N TYR A 303 4.07 -22.52 -9.96
CA TYR A 303 4.00 -22.52 -11.42
C TYR A 303 5.29 -22.06 -12.10
N ILE A 304 6.05 -21.16 -11.47
CA ILE A 304 7.29 -20.58 -12.03
C ILE A 304 8.57 -21.32 -11.60
N GLU A 305 8.47 -22.27 -10.68
CA GLU A 305 9.55 -23.17 -10.24
C GLU A 305 9.68 -24.39 -11.17
#